data_AF-A0A229SC97-F1
#
_entry.id   AF-A0A229SC97-F1
#
_cell.length_a   1.000
_cell.length_b   1.000
_cell.length_c   1.000
_cell.angle_alpha   90.00
_cell.angle_beta   90.00
_cell.angle_gamma   90.00
#
_symmetry.space_group_name_H-M   'P 1'
#
loop_
_entity.id
_entity.type
_entity.pdbx_description
1 polymer ?
#
loop_
_entity_poly.entity_id
_entity_poly.type
_entity_poly.pdbx_seq_one_letter_code
_entity_poly.pdbx_strand_id
1 'polypeptide(L)'
;MASLAVGELVSVVVFFVVFFVLAGVPPTVANVSGYLLTTVMLLQGSAYWMGKRRELEGHRGAFTFVVRALRVLAPVNVALIAIGVVPIVVEAQAGSLGRFWLGAALWALAVAEYVNYFHVQLAYGRRADRAWILRNRRLRRSHLARDISRL
;
A
#
# COMPACT_ATOMS: atom_id res chain seq x y z
N MET A 1 17.17 -1.39 -1.34
CA MET A 1 16.35 -0.88 -0.21
C MET A 1 16.01 0.59 -0.42
N ALA A 2 16.98 1.47 -0.71
CA ALA A 2 16.70 2.86 -1.11
C ALA A 2 15.75 2.96 -2.33
N SER A 3 15.87 2.05 -3.30
CA SER A 3 15.00 2.05 -4.50
C SER A 3 13.53 1.73 -4.22
N LEU A 4 13.19 1.08 -3.09
CA LEU A 4 11.81 0.71 -2.78
C LEU A 4 11.06 1.90 -2.16
N ALA A 5 11.58 2.48 -1.07
CA ALA A 5 10.96 3.63 -0.42
C ALA A 5 10.82 4.85 -1.36
N VAL A 6 11.85 5.11 -2.17
CA VAL A 6 11.81 6.17 -3.18
C VAL A 6 10.84 5.80 -4.29
N GLY A 7 10.81 4.54 -4.73
CA GLY A 7 9.87 4.06 -5.73
C GLY A 7 8.41 4.26 -5.31
N GLU A 8 8.07 3.97 -4.05
CA GLU A 8 6.71 4.17 -3.54
C GLU A 8 6.30 5.64 -3.49
N LEU A 9 7.20 6.54 -3.06
CA LEU A 9 6.95 7.98 -3.09
C LEU A 9 6.80 8.52 -4.52
N VAL A 10 7.63 8.04 -5.44
CA VAL A 10 7.54 8.39 -6.86
C VAL A 10 6.21 7.91 -7.44
N SER A 11 5.76 6.69 -7.08
CA SER A 11 4.48 6.15 -7.55
C SER A 11 3.28 7.02 -7.16
N VAL A 12 3.28 7.65 -5.99
CA VAL A 12 2.22 8.60 -5.59
C VAL A 12 2.13 9.75 -6.60
N VAL A 13 3.26 10.40 -6.88
CA VAL A 13 3.32 11.53 -7.83
C VAL A 13 2.98 11.07 -9.25
N VAL A 14 3.54 9.93 -9.68
CA VAL A 14 3.33 9.38 -11.01
C VAL A 14 1.86 9.01 -11.23
N PHE A 15 1.20 8.37 -10.28
CA PHE A 15 -0.24 8.05 -10.40
C PHE A 15 -1.08 9.32 -10.54
N PHE A 16 -0.77 10.35 -9.76
CA PHE A 16 -1.48 11.63 -9.87
C PHE A 16 -1.33 12.24 -11.26
N VAL A 17 -0.08 12.40 -11.71
CA VAL A 17 0.24 13.03 -13.01
C VAL A 17 -0.33 12.21 -14.16
N VAL A 18 -0.12 10.89 -14.17
CA VAL A 18 -0.57 10.03 -15.27
C VAL A 18 -2.09 10.02 -15.38
N PHE A 19 -2.80 9.81 -14.27
CA PHE A 19 -4.24 9.58 -14.36
C PHE A 19 -5.06 10.87 -14.39
N PHE A 20 -4.77 11.85 -13.52
CA PHE A 20 -5.58 13.06 -13.44
C PHE A 20 -5.13 14.15 -14.41
N VAL A 21 -3.82 14.27 -14.68
CA VAL A 21 -3.30 15.33 -15.55
C VAL A 21 -3.22 14.88 -17.00
N LEU A 22 -2.55 13.74 -17.27
CA LEU A 22 -2.30 13.31 -18.65
C LEU A 22 -3.49 12.55 -19.26
N ALA A 23 -4.06 11.59 -18.53
CA ALA A 23 -5.18 10.80 -19.01
C ALA A 23 -6.55 11.49 -18.81
N GLY A 24 -6.60 12.59 -18.04
CA GLY A 24 -7.81 13.37 -17.82
C GLY A 24 -8.94 12.60 -17.12
N VAL A 25 -8.61 11.60 -16.30
CA VAL A 25 -9.61 10.84 -15.54
C VAL A 25 -10.35 11.80 -14.61
N PRO A 26 -11.69 11.82 -14.61
CA PRO A 26 -12.45 12.76 -13.81
C PRO A 26 -12.15 12.57 -12.31
N PRO A 27 -11.90 13.65 -11.55
CA PRO A 27 -11.64 13.58 -10.11
C PRO A 27 -12.94 13.42 -9.33
N THR A 28 -13.70 12.35 -9.63
CA THR A 28 -14.88 11.94 -8.87
C THR A 28 -14.47 11.56 -7.46
N VAL A 29 -15.43 11.57 -6.52
CA VAL A 29 -15.19 11.12 -5.14
C VAL A 29 -14.63 9.70 -5.13
N ALA A 30 -15.15 8.79 -5.97
CA ALA A 30 -14.63 7.43 -6.11
C ALA A 30 -13.14 7.38 -6.52
N ASN A 31 -12.76 8.11 -7.57
CA ASN A 31 -11.39 8.11 -8.09
C ASN A 31 -10.41 8.75 -7.09
N VAL A 32 -10.80 9.86 -6.47
CA VAL A 32 -9.98 10.55 -5.47
C VAL A 32 -9.84 9.70 -4.21
N SER A 33 -10.91 9.06 -3.72
CA SER A 33 -10.85 8.17 -2.55
C SER A 33 -9.91 6.99 -2.78
N GLY A 34 -9.99 6.33 -3.94
CA GLY A 34 -9.07 5.25 -4.29
C GLY A 34 -7.61 5.72 -4.29
N TYR A 35 -7.33 6.85 -4.95
CA TYR A 35 -5.99 7.45 -4.99
C TYR A 35 -5.44 7.82 -3.61
N LEU A 36 -6.24 8.45 -2.76
CA LEU A 36 -5.82 8.82 -1.41
C LEU A 36 -5.52 7.59 -0.56
N LEU A 37 -6.34 6.54 -0.66
CA LEU A 37 -6.09 5.29 0.04
C LEU A 37 -4.79 4.63 -0.41
N THR A 38 -4.56 4.51 -1.72
CA THR A 38 -3.29 3.98 -2.24
C THR A 38 -2.12 4.81 -1.75
N THR A 39 -2.24 6.15 -1.78
CA THR A 39 -1.20 7.07 -1.32
C THR A 39 -0.86 6.82 0.14
N VAL A 40 -1.86 6.70 1.02
CA VAL A 40 -1.65 6.40 2.44
C VAL A 40 -0.90 5.07 2.63
N MET A 41 -1.25 4.03 1.87
CA MET A 41 -0.58 2.72 1.97
C MET A 41 0.87 2.79 1.49
N LEU A 42 1.13 3.47 0.37
CA LEU A 42 2.49 3.67 -0.17
C LEU A 42 3.36 4.51 0.77
N LEU A 43 2.80 5.53 1.42
CA LEU A 43 3.52 6.32 2.41
C LEU A 43 3.90 5.49 3.64
N GLN A 44 3.00 4.60 4.10
CA GLN A 44 3.30 3.68 5.20
C GLN A 44 4.38 2.65 4.81
N GLY A 45 4.31 2.12 3.60
CA GLY A 45 5.36 1.27 3.03
C GLY A 45 6.71 1.97 3.00
N SER A 46 6.72 3.21 2.52
CA SER A 46 7.94 4.01 2.38
C SER A 46 8.56 4.29 3.76
N ALA A 47 7.73 4.71 4.73
CA ALA A 47 8.14 4.91 6.11
C ALA A 47 8.75 3.64 6.71
N TYR A 48 8.12 2.47 6.49
CA TYR A 48 8.66 1.18 6.94
C TYR A 48 10.04 0.90 6.34
N TRP A 49 10.18 1.00 5.02
CA TRP A 49 11.44 0.69 4.33
C TRP A 49 12.56 1.68 4.67
N MET A 50 12.24 2.96 4.86
CA MET A 50 13.18 3.97 5.35
C MET A 50 13.62 3.66 6.78
N GLY A 51 12.67 3.31 7.66
CA GLY A 51 12.96 2.88 9.02
C GLY A 51 13.85 1.63 9.03
N LYS A 52 13.55 0.65 8.19
CA LYS A 52 14.33 -0.59 8.08
C LYS A 52 15.77 -0.33 7.63
N ARG A 53 15.97 0.63 6.72
CA ARG A 53 17.31 1.06 6.33
C ARG A 53 18.05 1.69 7.51
N ARG A 54 17.41 2.61 8.22
CA ARG A 54 17.99 3.27 9.40
C ARG A 54 18.35 2.27 10.51
N GLU A 55 17.58 1.20 10.68
CA GLU A 55 17.91 0.09 11.58
C GLU A 55 19.27 -0.54 11.24
N LEU A 56 19.54 -0.79 9.95
CA LEU A 56 20.81 -1.34 9.47
C LEU A 56 21.98 -0.37 9.66
N GLU A 57 21.70 0.93 9.66
CA GLU A 57 22.63 2.02 9.97
C GLU A 57 22.82 2.23 11.49
N GLY A 58 22.24 1.37 12.34
CA GLY A 58 22.39 1.40 13.80
C GLY A 58 21.27 2.13 14.56
N HIS A 59 20.30 2.74 13.89
CA HIS A 59 19.24 3.55 14.50
C HIS A 59 18.01 2.71 14.92
N ARG A 60 18.22 1.69 15.74
CA ARG A 60 17.16 0.74 16.15
C ARG A 60 15.97 1.42 16.83
N GLY A 61 16.20 2.42 17.68
CA GLY A 61 15.12 3.12 18.40
C GLY A 61 14.12 3.81 17.46
N ALA A 62 14.61 4.48 16.42
CA ALA A 62 13.78 5.14 15.41
C ALA A 62 12.98 4.11 14.59
N PHE A 63 13.57 2.96 14.27
CA PHE A 63 12.87 1.88 13.59
C PHE A 63 11.75 1.29 14.45
N THR A 64 12.02 0.99 15.74
CA THR A 64 11.01 0.50 16.69
C THR A 64 9.83 1.46 16.80
N PHE A 65 10.08 2.77 16.84
CA PHE A 65 9.01 3.79 16.84
C PHE A 65 8.14 3.69 15.58
N VAL A 66 8.73 3.60 14.39
CA VAL A 66 8.00 3.44 13.12
C VAL A 66 7.14 2.17 13.13
N VAL A 67 7.70 1.02 13.55
CA VAL A 67 6.95 -0.25 13.59
C VAL A 67 5.78 -0.17 14.58
N ARG A 68 5.97 0.47 15.75
CA ARG A 68 4.88 0.71 16.72
C ARG A 68 3.78 1.61 16.17
N ALA A 69 4.15 2.71 15.53
CA ALA A 69 3.19 3.62 14.91
C ALA A 69 2.36 2.90 13.82
N LEU A 70 3.02 2.13 12.95
CA LEU A 70 2.34 1.34 11.92
C LEU A 70 1.41 0.28 12.52
N ARG A 71 1.81 -0.38 13.61
CA ARG A 71 0.93 -1.32 14.33
C ARG A 71 -0.35 -0.64 14.84
N VAL A 72 -0.25 0.58 15.37
CA VAL A 72 -1.40 1.37 15.85
C VAL A 72 -2.28 1.84 14.69
N LEU A 73 -1.68 2.15 13.54
CA LEU A 73 -2.40 2.52 12.33
C LEU A 73 -3.12 1.35 11.65
N ALA A 74 -2.74 0.09 11.93
CA ALA A 74 -3.35 -1.08 11.32
C ALA A 74 -4.89 -1.13 11.39
N PRO A 75 -5.56 -0.92 12.54
CA PRO A 75 -7.02 -0.85 12.59
C PRO A 75 -7.59 0.37 11.85
N VAL A 76 -6.89 1.51 11.88
CA VAL A 76 -7.30 2.72 11.14
C VAL A 76 -7.31 2.45 9.64
N ASN A 77 -6.31 1.72 9.13
CA ASN A 77 -6.25 1.31 7.72
C ASN A 77 -7.45 0.45 7.32
N VAL A 78 -7.89 -0.48 8.18
CA VAL A 78 -9.08 -1.31 7.90
C VAL A 78 -10.32 -0.42 7.79
N ALA A 79 -10.50 0.51 8.73
CA ALA A 79 -11.61 1.45 8.69
C ALA A 79 -11.58 2.33 7.43
N LEU A 80 -10.41 2.86 7.07
CA LEU A 80 -10.22 3.67 5.87
C LEU A 80 -10.55 2.88 4.58
N ILE A 81 -10.09 1.63 4.48
CA ILE A 81 -10.41 0.74 3.36
C ILE A 81 -11.92 0.48 3.28
N ALA A 82 -12.56 0.19 4.41
CA ALA A 82 -14.00 -0.06 4.47
C ALA A 82 -14.84 1.18 4.12
N ILE A 83 -14.40 2.37 4.53
CA ILE A 83 -15.09 3.62 4.18
C ILE A 83 -14.85 3.98 2.71
N GLY A 84 -13.62 3.84 2.21
CA GLY A 84 -13.27 4.27 0.86
C GLY A 84 -13.86 3.42 -0.27
N VAL A 85 -14.45 2.25 0.03
CA VAL A 85 -15.22 1.50 -0.98
C VAL A 85 -16.60 2.13 -1.24
N VAL A 86 -17.14 2.92 -0.30
CA VAL A 86 -18.51 3.45 -0.40
C VAL A 86 -18.71 4.34 -1.63
N PRO A 87 -17.86 5.34 -1.93
CA PRO A 87 -18.05 6.17 -3.11
C PRO A 87 -17.96 5.38 -4.42
N ILE A 88 -17.15 4.31 -4.44
CA ILE A 88 -17.02 3.41 -5.60
C ILE A 88 -18.32 2.66 -5.84
N VAL A 89 -18.93 2.11 -4.79
CA VAL A 89 -20.22 1.41 -4.88
C VAL A 89 -21.34 2.33 -5.34
N VAL A 90 -21.39 3.56 -4.80
CA VAL A 90 -22.39 4.57 -5.20
C VAL A 90 -22.27 4.92 -6.68
N GLU A 91 -21.06 5.20 -7.16
CA GLU A 91 -20.82 5.51 -8.58
C GLU A 91 -21.06 4.29 -9.49
N ALA A 92 -20.78 3.08 -9.01
CA ALA A 92 -21.04 1.85 -9.75
C ALA A 92 -22.55 1.61 -9.98
N GLN A 93 -23.40 1.94 -9.00
CA GLN A 93 -24.86 1.86 -9.14
C GLN A 93 -25.41 2.90 -10.12
N ALA A 94 -24.74 4.04 -10.29
CA ALA A 94 -25.10 5.07 -11.27
C ALA A 94 -24.72 4.71 -12.73
N GLY A 95 -24.01 3.60 -12.95
CA GLY A 95 -23.89 2.95 -14.27
C GLY A 95 -22.79 3.46 -15.20
N SER A 96 -21.91 4.37 -14.77
CA SER A 96 -20.82 4.86 -15.63
C SER A 96 -19.45 4.40 -15.11
N LEU A 97 -18.91 3.36 -15.75
CA LEU A 97 -17.58 2.81 -15.43
C LEU A 97 -16.48 3.87 -15.43
N GLY A 98 -16.57 4.85 -16.36
CA GLY A 98 -15.63 5.98 -16.47
C GLY A 98 -15.48 6.79 -15.18
N ARG A 99 -16.50 6.77 -14.30
CA ARG A 99 -16.54 7.57 -13.07
C ARG A 99 -15.89 6.92 -11.86
N PHE A 100 -15.63 5.61 -11.89
CA PHE A 100 -15.11 4.90 -10.70
C PHE A 100 -14.01 3.88 -10.99
N TRP A 101 -13.75 3.51 -12.25
CA TRP A 101 -12.83 2.41 -12.57
C TRP A 101 -11.44 2.60 -11.96
N LEU A 102 -10.91 3.84 -11.99
CA LEU A 102 -9.60 4.15 -11.43
C LEU A 102 -9.64 4.04 -9.90
N GLY A 103 -10.68 4.60 -9.29
CA GLY A 103 -10.92 4.51 -7.85
C GLY A 103 -10.97 3.06 -7.38
N ALA A 104 -11.69 2.20 -8.09
CA ALA A 104 -11.77 0.76 -7.82
C ALA A 104 -10.41 0.06 -7.96
N ALA A 105 -9.67 0.34 -9.03
CA ALA A 105 -8.35 -0.24 -9.26
C ALA A 105 -7.34 0.19 -8.16
N LEU A 106 -7.32 1.47 -7.80
CA LEU A 106 -6.46 2.03 -6.77
C LEU A 106 -6.87 1.57 -5.37
N TRP A 107 -8.17 1.46 -5.09
CA TRP A 107 -8.66 0.85 -3.86
C TRP A 107 -8.22 -0.61 -3.73
N ALA A 108 -8.34 -1.41 -4.79
CA ALA A 108 -7.87 -2.79 -4.80
C ALA A 108 -6.35 -2.87 -4.58
N LEU A 109 -5.58 -1.95 -5.17
CA LEU A 109 -4.15 -1.82 -4.91
C LEU A 109 -3.86 -1.45 -3.46
N ALA A 110 -4.64 -0.54 -2.85
CA ALA A 110 -4.49 -0.18 -1.44
C ALA A 110 -4.76 -1.37 -0.51
N VAL A 111 -5.78 -2.18 -0.81
CA VAL A 111 -6.05 -3.43 -0.09
C VAL A 111 -4.88 -4.40 -0.25
N ALA A 112 -4.37 -4.57 -1.48
CA ALA A 112 -3.22 -5.42 -1.73
C ALA A 112 -1.99 -4.95 -0.95
N GLU A 113 -1.70 -3.65 -0.91
CA GLU A 113 -0.59 -3.09 -0.13
C GLU A 113 -0.80 -3.27 1.38
N TYR A 114 -2.02 -3.05 1.90
CA TYR A 114 -2.32 -3.33 3.30
C TYR A 114 -2.06 -4.79 3.65
N VAL A 115 -2.54 -5.72 2.82
CA VAL A 115 -2.28 -7.15 3.01
C VAL A 115 -0.78 -7.47 2.90
N ASN A 116 -0.11 -6.86 1.91
CA ASN A 116 1.33 -7.00 1.66
C ASN A 116 2.18 -6.57 2.85
N TYR A 117 1.81 -5.48 3.52
CA TYR A 117 2.55 -4.93 4.65
C TYR A 117 2.16 -5.56 5.98
N PHE A 118 0.89 -5.79 6.27
CA PHE A 118 0.44 -6.17 7.61
C PHE A 118 0.22 -7.68 7.80
N HIS A 119 0.14 -8.46 6.73
CA HIS A 119 -0.21 -9.89 6.83
C HIS A 119 0.78 -10.79 6.09
N VAL A 120 0.77 -10.76 4.75
CA VAL A 120 1.50 -11.71 3.90
C VAL A 120 2.31 -10.96 2.86
N GLN A 121 3.50 -11.43 2.54
CA GLN A 121 4.30 -10.82 1.49
C GLN A 121 3.69 -11.18 0.12
N LEU A 122 3.25 -10.17 -0.64
CA LEU A 122 2.74 -10.33 -2.01
C LEU A 122 3.81 -9.93 -3.04
N ALA A 123 4.59 -8.89 -2.75
CA ALA A 123 5.64 -8.39 -3.63
C ALA A 123 6.96 -9.16 -3.41
N TYR A 124 7.30 -10.04 -4.36
CA TYR A 124 8.53 -10.83 -4.35
C TYR A 124 9.50 -10.36 -5.45
N GLY A 125 10.39 -9.44 -5.08
CA GLY A 125 11.37 -8.86 -6.00
C GLY A 125 12.42 -9.84 -6.52
N ARG A 126 12.82 -10.85 -5.74
CA ARG A 126 13.89 -11.80 -6.12
C ARG A 126 13.34 -13.07 -6.75
N ARG A 127 14.00 -13.55 -7.82
CA ARG A 127 13.69 -14.83 -8.49
C ARG A 127 13.67 -16.02 -7.51
N ALA A 128 14.59 -16.04 -6.54
CA ALA A 128 14.67 -17.07 -5.51
C ALA A 128 13.43 -17.09 -4.58
N ASP A 129 12.86 -15.92 -4.28
CA ASP A 129 11.67 -15.84 -3.44
C ASP A 129 10.43 -16.36 -4.19
N ARG A 130 10.33 -16.11 -5.51
CA ARG A 130 9.28 -16.69 -6.35
C ARG A 130 9.39 -18.20 -6.44
N ALA A 131 10.59 -18.73 -6.68
CA ALA A 131 10.83 -20.17 -6.72
C ALA A 131 10.47 -20.89 -5.40
N TRP A 132 10.68 -20.23 -4.26
CA TRP A 132 10.32 -20.77 -2.95
C TRP A 132 8.81 -20.90 -2.77
N ILE A 133 8.01 -19.93 -3.24
CA ILE A 133 6.54 -19.99 -3.17
C ILE A 133 5.99 -21.07 -4.09
N LEU A 134 6.50 -21.15 -5.32
CA LEU A 134 6.10 -22.19 -6.27
C LEU A 134 6.37 -23.59 -5.71
N ARG A 135 7.46 -23.78 -4.96
CA ARG A 135 7.79 -25.05 -4.29
C ARG A 135 6.95 -25.33 -3.05
N ASN A 136 6.74 -24.33 -2.19
CA ASN A 136 6.13 -24.55 -0.89
C ASN A 136 4.62 -24.26 -0.84
N ARG A 137 4.05 -23.67 -1.89
CA ARG A 137 2.64 -23.26 -2.04
C ARG A 137 2.08 -22.46 -0.85
N ARG A 138 2.95 -21.73 -0.15
CA ARG A 138 2.59 -20.93 1.02
C ARG A 138 3.13 -19.51 0.87
N LEU A 139 2.32 -18.53 1.24
CA LEU A 139 2.75 -17.14 1.34
C LEU A 139 3.55 -16.95 2.62
N ARG A 140 4.62 -16.16 2.55
CA ARG A 140 5.41 -15.80 3.73
C ARG A 140 4.72 -14.68 4.49
N ARG A 141 4.91 -14.65 5.81
CA ARG A 141 4.53 -13.50 6.63
C ARG A 141 5.31 -12.26 6.16
N SER A 142 4.65 -11.12 6.05
CA SER A 142 5.28 -9.88 5.60
C SER A 142 6.42 -9.44 6.53
N HIS A 143 7.34 -8.62 6.01
CA HIS A 143 8.46 -8.13 6.80
C HIS A 143 8.00 -7.34 8.04
N LEU A 144 7.05 -6.41 7.87
CA LEU A 144 6.47 -5.63 8.95
C LEU A 144 5.70 -6.50 9.95
N ALA A 145 4.91 -7.49 9.51
CA ALA A 145 4.19 -8.36 10.43
C ALA A 145 5.12 -9.22 11.31
N ARG A 146 6.28 -9.62 10.79
CA ARG A 146 7.33 -10.28 11.61
C ARG A 146 7.98 -9.32 12.59
N ASP A 147 8.28 -8.09 12.15
CA ASP A 147 8.90 -7.09 13.02
C ASP A 147 7.92 -6.66 14.13
N ILE A 148 6.62 -6.55 13.85
CA ILE A 148 5.55 -6.33 14.86
C ILE A 148 5.52 -7.46 15.90
N SER A 149 5.73 -8.72 15.49
CA SER A 149 5.75 -9.85 16.44
C SER A 149 7.02 -9.93 17.30
N ARG A 150 8.02 -9.09 17.01
CA ARG A 150 9.31 -9.03 17.71
C ARG A 150 9.48 -7.75 18.55
N LEU A 151 8.49 -6.84 18.49
CA LEU A 151 8.40 -5.65 19.34
C LEU A 151 8.12 -6.03 20.79
#